data_AF-A0A964KDQ4-F1
#
_entry.id   AF-A0A964KDQ4-F1
#
_cell.length_a   1.000
_cell.length_b   1.000
_cell.length_c   1.000
_cell.angle_alpha   90.00
_cell.angle_beta   90.00
_cell.angle_gamma   90.00
#
_symmetry.space_group_name_H-M   'P 1'
#
loop_
_entity.id
_entity.type
_entity.pdbx_description
1 polymer ?
#
loop_
_entity_poly.entity_id
_entity_poly.type
_entity_poly.pdbx_seq_one_letter_code
_entity_poly.pdbx_strand_id
1 'polypeptide(L)' 'MANLQLSVCVSDNPRTRPLIDGLVKPDGIDLHITVAHPSEMFWRQLHFEEFDVSEMSLSSLIAAVCAGDTRWV' A
#
# COMPACT_ATOMS: atom_id res chain seq x y z
N MET A 1 11.83 7.97 -20.91
CA MET A 1 11.37 8.67 -19.69
C MET A 1 11.80 7.84 -18.49
N ALA A 2 12.06 8.43 -17.33
CA ALA A 2 12.36 7.67 -16.13
C ALA A 2 11.07 7.06 -15.56
N ASN A 3 11.17 5.87 -14.96
CA ASN A 3 10.04 5.23 -14.27
C ASN A 3 9.63 6.04 -13.04
N LEU A 4 8.33 6.01 -12.71
CA LEU A 4 7.80 6.60 -11.49
C LEU A 4 8.21 5.75 -10.28
N GLN A 5 8.81 6.36 -9.27
CA GLN A 5 9.13 5.68 -8.01
C GLN A 5 7.91 5.74 -7.10
N LEU A 6 7.44 4.57 -6.60
CA LEU A 6 6.36 4.52 -5.62
C LEU A 6 6.73 3.60 -4.46
N SER A 7 6.50 4.07 -3.24
CA SER A 7 6.52 3.24 -2.04
C SER A 7 5.21 2.47 -1.91
N VAL A 8 5.31 1.16 -1.65
CA VAL A 8 4.13 0.32 -1.48
C VAL A 8 4.29 -0.60 -0.27
N CYS A 9 3.26 -0.67 0.57
CA CYS A 9 3.19 -1.62 1.68
C CYS A 9 2.14 -2.69 1.42
N VAL A 10 2.53 -3.96 1.52
CA VAL A 10 1.64 -5.10 1.32
C VAL A 10 1.90 -6.18 2.35
N SER A 11 0.88 -6.99 2.60
CA SER A 11 1.02 -8.26 3.29
C SER A 11 1.63 -9.31 2.38
N ASP A 12 2.29 -10.29 2.99
CA ASP A 12 2.80 -11.43 2.28
C ASP A 12 1.70 -12.47 2.02
N ASN A 13 1.17 -12.50 0.79
CA ASN A 13 0.11 -13.43 0.40
C ASN A 13 0.25 -13.85 -1.08
N PRO A 14 -0.46 -14.89 -1.56
CA PRO A 14 -0.31 -15.39 -2.93
C PRO A 14 -0.59 -14.36 -4.03
N ARG A 15 -1.33 -13.27 -3.76
CA ARG A 15 -1.65 -12.21 -4.73
C ARG A 15 -0.53 -11.17 -4.83
N THR A 16 0.14 -10.89 -3.72
CA THR A 16 1.21 -9.88 -3.63
C THR A 16 2.59 -10.50 -3.85
N ARG A 17 2.75 -11.80 -3.59
CA ARG A 17 4.01 -12.54 -3.80
C ARG A 17 4.64 -12.33 -5.18
N PRO A 18 3.92 -12.34 -6.31
CA PRO A 18 4.53 -12.09 -7.61
C PRO A 18 5.18 -10.71 -7.75
N LEU A 19 4.66 -9.69 -7.05
CA LEU A 19 5.26 -8.36 -6.98
C LEU A 19 6.49 -8.38 -6.06
N ILE A 20 6.36 -8.98 -4.86
CA ILE A 20 7.44 -9.10 -3.87
C ILE A 20 8.67 -9.81 -4.46
N ASP A 21 8.45 -10.92 -5.16
CA ASP A 21 9.51 -11.72 -5.79
C ASP A 21 10.03 -11.09 -7.10
N GLY A 22 9.41 -10.00 -7.56
CA GLY A 22 9.78 -9.30 -8.80
C GLY A 22 9.41 -10.05 -10.09
N LEU A 23 8.59 -11.11 -10.00
CA LEU A 23 8.07 -11.88 -11.14
C LEU A 23 7.11 -11.04 -12.00
N VAL A 24 6.39 -10.12 -11.38
CA VAL A 24 5.53 -9.14 -12.03
C VAL A 24 6.03 -7.75 -11.69
N LYS A 25 6.13 -6.89 -12.71
CA LYS A 25 6.49 -5.47 -12.54
C LYS A 25 5.49 -4.62 -13.30
N PRO A 26 4.96 -3.53 -12.70
CA PRO A 26 4.12 -2.60 -13.43
C PRO A 26 4.96 -1.86 -14.49
N ASP A 27 4.35 -1.58 -15.64
CA ASP A 27 5.01 -0.81 -16.69
C ASP A 27 5.20 0.65 -16.26
N GLY A 28 6.40 1.20 -16.48
CA GLY A 28 6.73 2.58 -16.14
C GLY A 28 6.82 2.91 -14.66
N ILE A 29 6.78 1.93 -13.75
CA ILE A 29 6.84 2.13 -12.29
C ILE A 29 7.94 1.26 -11.68
N ASP A 30 8.74 1.88 -10.82
CA ASP A 30 9.67 1.20 -9.93
C ASP A 30 9.04 1.18 -8.52
N LEU A 31 8.70 -0.02 -8.04
CA LEU A 31 8.08 -0.22 -6.72
C LEU A 31 9.13 -0.43 -5.63
N HIS A 32 9.07 0.39 -4.58
CA HIS A 32 9.75 0.17 -3.32
C HIS A 32 8.83 -0.58 -2.36
N ILE A 33 8.91 -1.91 -2.37
CA ILE A 33 8.00 -2.78 -1.64
C ILE A 33 8.46 -2.94 -0.18
N THR A 34 7.56 -2.66 0.76
CA THR A 34 7.66 -3.01 2.17
C THR A 34 6.66 -4.12 2.48
N VAL A 35 7.12 -5.19 3.12
CA VAL A 35 6.25 -6.29 3.57
C VAL A 35 6.01 -6.14 5.06
N ALA A 36 4.73 -6.06 5.46
CA ALA A 36 4.36 -5.90 6.87
C ALA A 36 3.11 -6.69 7.22
N HIS A 37 2.93 -6.97 8.52
CA HIS A 37 1.68 -7.56 9.00
C HIS A 37 0.53 -6.55 8.82
N PRO A 38 -0.70 -6.98 8.44
CA PRO A 38 -1.81 -6.05 8.17
C PRO A 38 -2.06 -5.03 9.27
N SER A 39 -2.03 -5.44 10.55
CA SER A 39 -2.24 -4.52 11.68
C SER A 39 -1.19 -3.40 11.76
N GLU A 40 0.07 -3.72 11.44
CA GLU A 40 1.16 -2.74 11.43
C GLU A 40 1.01 -1.79 10.24
N MET A 41 0.78 -2.34 9.05
CA MET A 41 0.58 -1.58 7.82
C MET A 41 -0.58 -0.58 7.95
N PHE A 42 -1.74 -1.01 8.47
CA PHE A 42 -2.89 -0.12 8.63
C PHE A 42 -2.60 0.98 9.65
N TRP A 43 -1.91 0.66 10.74
CA TRP A 43 -1.53 1.65 11.73
C TRP A 43 -0.57 2.69 11.13
N ARG A 44 0.48 2.23 10.42
CA ARG A 44 1.46 3.09 9.74
C ARG A 44 0.80 4.02 8.73
N GLN A 45 -0.10 3.48 7.90
CA GLN A 45 -0.78 4.30 6.88
C GLN A 45 -1.76 5.30 7.49
N LEU A 46 -2.64 4.86 8.41
CA LEU A 46 -3.68 5.74 8.98
C LEU A 46 -3.10 6.88 9.84
N HIS A 47 -1.96 6.64 10.52
CA HIS A 47 -1.38 7.61 11.45
C HIS A 47 -0.27 8.46 10.83
N PHE A 48 0.48 7.93 9.84
CA PHE A 48 1.67 8.60 9.33
C PHE A 48 1.67 8.80 7.81
N GLU A 49 0.68 8.28 7.08
CA GLU A 49 0.63 8.38 5.61
C GLU A 49 1.93 7.88 4.96
N GLU A 50 2.52 6.83 5.54
CA GLU A 50 3.92 6.50 5.28
C GLU A 50 4.18 6.01 3.84
N PHE A 51 3.17 5.47 3.17
CA PHE A 51 3.30 4.88 1.84
C PHE A 51 2.41 5.58 0.82
N ASP A 52 2.89 5.67 -0.42
CA ASP A 52 2.10 6.15 -1.57
C ASP A 52 0.93 5.19 -1.84
N VAL A 53 1.17 3.89 -1.66
CA VAL A 53 0.17 2.83 -1.82
C VAL A 53 0.26 1.85 -0.66
N SER A 54 -0.87 1.47 -0.07
CA SER A 54 -0.89 0.37 0.90
C SER A 54 -2.15 -0.47 0.76
N GLU A 55 -2.09 -1.74 1.15
CA GLU A 55 -3.33 -2.43 1.50
C GLU A 55 -3.94 -1.75 2.73
N MET A 56 -5.27 -1.75 2.80
CA MET A 56 -6.02 -1.12 3.89
C MET A 56 -7.22 -1.98 4.25
N SER A 57 -7.53 -2.04 5.56
CA SER A 57 -8.80 -2.58 6.02
C SER A 57 -9.95 -1.76 5.43
N LEU A 58 -10.84 -2.41 4.68
CA LEU A 58 -12.00 -1.73 4.08
C LEU A 58 -12.88 -1.07 5.15
N SER A 59 -13.08 -1.72 6.30
CA SER A 59 -13.88 -1.15 7.39
C SER A 59 -13.20 0.08 8.00
N SER A 60 -11.87 0.06 8.15
CA SER A 60 -11.12 1.20 8.66
C SER A 60 -11.11 2.37 7.67
N LEU A 61 -10.96 2.09 6.37
CA LEU A 61 -11.04 3.11 5.32
C LEU A 61 -12.42 3.76 5.29
N ILE A 62 -13.50 2.96 5.30
CA ILE A 62 -14.88 3.48 5.34
C ILE A 62 -15.09 4.32 6.61
N ALA A 63 -14.59 3.88 7.77
CA ALA A 63 -14.71 4.65 9.00
C ALA A 63 -13.97 6.01 8.90
N ALA A 64 -12.77 6.04 8.32
CA ALA A 64 -12.01 7.26 8.07
C ALA A 64 -12.78 8.23 7.15
N VAL A 65 -13.28 7.71 6.02
CA VAL A 65 -14.09 8.50 5.06
C VAL A 65 -15.36 9.05 5.72
N CYS A 66 -16.07 8.25 6.50
CA CYS A 66 -17.23 8.70 7.27
C CYS A 66 -16.89 9.77 8.31
N ALA A 67 -15.66 9.77 8.84
CA ALA A 67 -15.15 10.80 9.73
C ALA A 67 -14.64 12.06 8.99
N GLY A 68 -14.73 12.08 7.65
CA GLY A 68 -14.31 13.19 6.80
C GLY A 68 -12.88 13.09 6.27
N ASP A 69 -12.16 12.03 6.60
CA ASP A 69 -10.81 11.79 6.10
C ASP A 69 -10.85 11.11 4.72
N THR A 70 -10.54 11.88 3.68
CA THR A 70 -10.64 11.50 2.27
C THR A 70 -9.30 11.46 1.56
N ARG A 71 -8.19 11.42 2.30
CA ARG A 71 -6.82 11.44 1.74
C ARG A 71 -6.55 10.34 0.70
N TRP A 72 -7.29 9.23 0.74
CA TRP A 72 -7.08 8.05 -0.10
C TRP A 72 -8.32 7.64 -0.93
N VAL A 73 -9.22 8.59 -1.22
CA VAL A 73 -10.41 8.40 -2.07
C VAL A 73 -10.31 9.22 -3.35
#